data_AF-W5SBF9-F1
#
_entry.id   AF-W5SBF9-F1
#
_cell.length_a   1.000
_cell.length_b   1.000
_cell.length_c   1.000
_cell.angle_alpha   90.00
_cell.angle_beta   90.00
_cell.angle_gamma   90.00
#
_symmetry.space_group_name_H-M   'P 1'
#
loop_
_entity.id
_entity.type
_entity.pdbx_description
1 polymer ?
#
loop_
_entity_poly.entity_id
_entity_poly.type
_entity_poly.pdbx_seq_one_letter_code
_entity_poly.pdbx_strand_id
1 'polypeptide(L)'
;MFINATKVICRLCLLCLIGVFLLGVKLESSCRDDSYCNREYSKEFNFGSIRRIVFTEEDLAGSFREKIKRMSDGGYKSAMLKGYPSYYLKFEIVDGPRAVNFKKVIFDGVEAEVSIFHLYEPNSEFAMIKDFQMGRPDENPKFLKVIFPTPVYNTFIITLSRRFVDKLKARDRLKITLTTHYDKEFVLETDNFIRKYEF
;
A
#
# COMPACT_ATOMS: atom_id res chain seq x y z
N MET A 1 -49.72 9.46 -18.14
CA MET A 1 -49.15 8.16 -17.70
C MET A 1 -47.63 8.04 -17.86
N PHE A 2 -46.98 8.74 -18.80
CA PHE A 2 -45.53 8.58 -19.05
C PHE A 2 -44.59 9.24 -18.02
N ILE A 3 -45.02 10.31 -17.34
CA ILE A 3 -44.16 11.11 -16.43
C ILE A 3 -43.78 10.34 -15.15
N ASN A 4 -44.66 9.46 -14.66
CA ASN A 4 -44.39 8.67 -13.45
C ASN A 4 -43.43 7.51 -13.74
N ALA A 5 -43.45 6.93 -14.95
CA ALA A 5 -42.53 5.85 -15.33
C ALA A 5 -41.07 6.37 -15.42
N THR A 6 -40.86 7.57 -15.97
CA THR A 6 -39.52 8.17 -16.10
C THR A 6 -38.90 8.48 -14.73
N LYS A 7 -39.70 8.99 -13.78
CA LYS A 7 -39.24 9.26 -12.40
C LYS A 7 -38.84 8.00 -11.65
N VAL A 8 -39.54 6.89 -11.85
CA VAL A 8 -39.24 5.60 -11.21
C VAL A 8 -37.96 5.00 -11.79
N ILE A 9 -37.80 5.03 -13.12
CA ILE A 9 -36.59 4.54 -13.80
C ILE A 9 -35.35 5.37 -13.39
N CYS A 10 -35.45 6.71 -13.35
CA CYS A 10 -34.33 7.55 -12.88
C CYS A 10 -33.93 7.27 -11.42
N ARG A 11 -34.90 7.00 -10.53
CA ARG A 11 -34.61 6.67 -9.12
C ARG A 11 -33.97 5.28 -8.97
N LEU A 12 -34.39 4.30 -9.78
CA LEU A 12 -33.77 2.98 -9.85
C LEU A 12 -32.34 3.04 -10.43
N CYS A 13 -32.11 3.84 -11.48
CA CYS A 13 -30.75 4.07 -12.00
C CYS A 13 -29.85 4.78 -10.99
N LEU A 14 -30.36 5.76 -10.24
CA LEU A 14 -29.63 6.42 -9.15
C LEU A 14 -29.29 5.44 -8.02
N LEU A 15 -30.21 4.54 -7.64
CA LEU A 15 -29.95 3.51 -6.64
C LEU A 15 -28.98 2.44 -7.12
N CYS A 16 -29.00 2.05 -8.40
CA CYS A 16 -27.97 1.17 -8.99
C CYS A 16 -26.61 1.85 -9.07
N LEU A 17 -26.55 3.15 -9.36
CA LEU A 17 -25.31 3.92 -9.31
C LEU A 17 -24.77 4.03 -7.87
N ILE A 18 -25.64 4.27 -6.88
CA ILE A 18 -25.22 4.33 -5.46
C ILE A 18 -24.83 2.93 -4.94
N GLY A 19 -25.50 1.87 -5.39
CA GLY A 19 -25.23 0.48 -4.99
C GLY A 19 -23.89 -0.08 -5.50
N VAL A 20 -23.36 0.44 -6.61
CA VAL A 20 -22.03 0.06 -7.13
C VAL A 20 -20.88 0.80 -6.42
N PHE A 21 -21.17 1.86 -5.66
CA PHE A 21 -20.16 2.66 -4.94
C PHE A 21 -19.90 2.21 -3.49
N LEU A 22 -20.54 1.14 -3.00
CA LEU A 22 -20.20 0.50 -1.73
C LEU A 22 -18.95 -0.39 -1.85
N LEU A 23 -17.89 0.11 -2.50
CA LEU A 23 -16.56 -0.45 -2.34
C LEU A 23 -16.01 0.06 -1.01
N GLY A 24 -15.97 -0.86 -0.05
CA GLY A 24 -15.70 -0.58 1.34
C GLY A 24 -14.29 -0.06 1.53
N VAL A 25 -14.17 1.24 1.77
CA VAL A 25 -13.03 1.72 2.54
C VAL A 25 -13.14 1.10 3.93
N LYS A 26 -12.09 0.41 4.34
CA LYS A 26 -11.98 -0.16 5.68
C LYS A 26 -10.83 0.54 6.40
N LEU A 27 -11.08 1.02 7.61
CA LEU A 27 -10.07 1.55 8.50
C LEU A 27 -10.10 0.75 9.80
N GLU A 28 -9.00 0.08 10.13
CA GLU A 28 -8.90 -0.78 11.31
C GLU A 28 -7.68 -0.40 12.13
N SER A 29 -7.76 -0.63 13.44
CA SER A 29 -6.64 -0.51 14.35
C SER A 29 -6.58 -1.72 15.26
N SER A 30 -5.40 -2.29 15.44
CA SER A 30 -5.18 -3.43 16.35
C SER A 30 -3.79 -3.35 16.94
N CYS A 31 -3.59 -3.87 18.15
CA CYS A 31 -2.26 -4.01 18.74
C CYS A 31 -1.95 -5.50 18.93
N ARG A 32 -0.75 -5.91 18.53
CA ARG A 32 -0.21 -7.24 18.78
C ARG A 32 0.58 -7.16 20.08
N ASP A 33 -0.02 -7.67 21.14
CA ASP A 33 0.47 -7.57 22.51
C ASP A 33 0.74 -6.10 22.92
N ASP A 34 1.52 -5.92 23.97
CA ASP A 34 2.01 -4.61 24.40
C ASP A 34 3.22 -4.13 23.57
N SER A 35 3.46 -4.70 22.37
CA SER A 35 4.68 -4.44 21.58
C SER A 35 4.46 -3.55 20.36
N TYR A 36 3.48 -3.88 19.52
CA TYR A 36 3.26 -3.17 18.25
C TYR A 36 1.78 -2.85 18.06
N CYS A 37 1.49 -1.69 17.47
CA CYS A 37 0.15 -1.29 17.09
C CYS A 37 0.11 -0.99 15.59
N ASN A 38 -0.92 -1.52 14.94
CA ASN A 38 -1.17 -1.38 13.53
C ASN A 38 -2.41 -0.53 13.30
N ARG A 39 -2.33 0.35 12.31
CA ARG A 39 -3.47 1.03 11.71
C ARG A 39 -3.49 0.71 10.23
N GLU A 40 -4.59 0.18 9.74
CA GLU A 40 -4.73 -0.29 8.37
C GLU A 40 -5.85 0.46 7.66
N TYR A 41 -5.55 1.00 6.49
CA TYR A 41 -6.51 1.43 5.49
C TYR A 41 -6.55 0.39 4.38
N SER A 42 -7.75 -0.01 3.94
CA SER A 42 -7.87 -0.76 2.70
C SER A 42 -9.01 -0.26 1.83
N LYS A 43 -8.82 -0.37 0.52
CA LYS A 43 -9.80 0.03 -0.49
C LYS A 43 -9.75 -0.93 -1.66
N GLU A 44 -10.92 -1.42 -2.02
CA GLU A 44 -11.13 -2.23 -3.22
C GLU A 44 -11.51 -1.34 -4.41
N PHE A 45 -11.18 -1.81 -5.62
CA PHE A 45 -11.44 -1.14 -6.88
C PHE A 45 -12.15 -2.10 -7.86
N ASN A 46 -13.21 -1.61 -8.48
CA ASN A 46 -14.02 -2.38 -9.44
C ASN A 46 -13.49 -2.31 -10.88
N PHE A 47 -12.49 -1.47 -11.14
CA PHE A 47 -11.96 -1.21 -12.48
C PHE A 47 -10.44 -1.31 -12.50
N GLY A 48 -9.90 -1.70 -13.66
CA GLY A 48 -8.46 -1.93 -13.83
C GLY A 48 -7.98 -3.23 -13.20
N SER A 49 -6.67 -3.46 -13.29
CA SER A 49 -6.05 -4.70 -12.79
C SER A 49 -5.64 -4.61 -11.32
N ILE A 50 -5.48 -3.40 -10.75
CA ILE A 50 -5.28 -3.21 -9.31
C ILE A 50 -6.65 -3.38 -8.65
N ARG A 51 -6.84 -4.47 -7.89
CA ARG A 51 -8.12 -4.82 -7.25
C ARG A 51 -8.25 -4.26 -5.86
N ARG A 52 -7.13 -4.15 -5.13
CA ARG A 52 -7.13 -3.65 -3.76
C ARG A 52 -5.80 -3.00 -3.45
N ILE A 53 -5.86 -1.96 -2.62
CA ILE A 53 -4.70 -1.49 -1.86
C ILE A 53 -4.93 -1.67 -0.37
N VAL A 54 -3.86 -1.95 0.34
CA VAL A 54 -3.80 -1.94 1.80
C VAL A 54 -2.62 -1.07 2.22
N PHE A 55 -2.87 -0.07 3.04
CA PHE A 55 -1.86 0.79 3.63
C PHE A 55 -1.84 0.57 5.14
N THR A 56 -0.70 0.14 5.67
CA THR A 56 -0.56 -0.20 7.08
C THR A 56 0.52 0.68 7.69
N GLU A 57 0.18 1.41 8.74
CA GLU A 57 1.13 2.01 9.68
C GLU A 57 1.32 1.01 10.83
N GLU A 58 2.56 0.61 11.07
CA GLU A 58 2.96 -0.17 12.24
C GLU A 58 3.83 0.71 13.13
N ASP A 59 3.45 0.87 14.39
CA ASP A 59 4.24 1.62 15.39
C ASP A 59 4.50 0.80 16.65
N LEU A 60 5.53 1.21 17.39
CA LEU A 60 5.81 0.67 18.72
C LEU A 60 4.71 1.11 19.68
N ALA A 61 4.10 0.14 20.38
CA ALA A 61 3.22 0.43 21.50
C ALA A 61 3.95 1.28 22.55
N GLY A 62 3.24 2.19 23.23
CA GLY A 62 3.86 3.16 24.14
C GLY A 62 4.70 2.51 25.25
N SER A 63 4.19 1.43 25.86
CA SER A 63 4.90 0.63 26.87
C SER A 63 6.19 0.01 26.32
N PHE A 64 6.16 -0.54 25.11
CA PHE A 64 7.34 -1.12 24.47
C PHE A 64 8.34 -0.05 24.04
N ARG A 65 7.88 1.09 23.51
CA ARG A 65 8.73 2.24 23.20
C ARG A 65 9.50 2.71 24.44
N GLU A 66 8.85 2.80 25.59
CA GLU A 66 9.52 3.14 26.86
C GLU A 66 10.52 2.06 27.30
N LYS A 67 10.21 0.78 27.08
CA LYS A 67 11.16 -0.32 27.32
C LYS A 67 12.41 -0.18 26.45
N ILE A 68 12.26 0.11 25.14
CA ILE A 68 13.38 0.36 24.22
C ILE A 68 14.22 1.55 24.68
N LYS A 69 13.59 2.65 25.12
CA LYS A 69 14.31 3.84 25.61
C LYS A 69 15.20 3.55 26.83
N ARG A 70 14.81 2.60 27.68
CA ARG A 70 15.57 2.18 28.88
C ARG A 70 16.68 1.17 28.59
N MET A 71 16.75 0.61 27.38
CA MET A 71 17.86 -0.26 26.98
C MET A 71 19.16 0.54 26.92
N SER A 72 20.29 -0.17 27.05
CA SER A 72 21.62 0.39 26.81
C SER A 72 21.69 1.01 25.42
N ASP A 73 22.45 2.10 25.30
CA ASP A 73 22.66 2.73 24.01
C ASP A 73 23.42 1.78 23.08
N GLY A 74 22.92 1.65 21.85
CA GLY A 74 23.43 0.71 20.88
C GLY A 74 22.66 0.75 19.57
N GLY A 75 23.18 0.05 18.56
CA GLY A 75 22.62 0.03 17.21
C GLY A 75 21.15 -0.40 17.19
N TYR A 76 20.79 -1.41 17.97
CA TYR A 76 19.41 -1.91 18.06
C TYR A 76 18.41 -0.86 18.54
N LYS A 77 18.71 -0.15 19.64
CA LYS A 77 17.85 0.92 20.19
C LYS A 77 17.65 2.04 19.18
N SER A 78 18.74 2.49 18.55
CA SER A 78 18.70 3.56 17.56
C SER A 78 17.88 3.16 16.33
N ALA A 79 18.11 1.95 15.81
CA ALA A 79 17.36 1.37 14.70
C ALA A 79 15.85 1.32 15.00
N MET A 80 15.45 0.74 16.13
CA MET A 80 14.05 0.65 16.52
C MET A 80 13.37 2.03 16.63
N LEU A 81 13.99 2.97 17.33
CA LEU A 81 13.37 4.28 17.54
C LEU A 81 13.30 5.12 16.26
N LYS A 82 14.23 4.91 15.31
CA LYS A 82 14.28 5.63 14.03
C LYS A 82 13.43 4.97 12.94
N GLY A 83 13.32 3.65 12.97
CA GLY A 83 12.60 2.86 11.96
C GLY A 83 11.08 2.91 12.09
N TYR A 84 10.57 3.20 13.30
CA TYR A 84 9.13 3.24 13.58
C TYR A 84 8.57 4.67 13.79
N PRO A 85 7.33 4.98 13.33
CA PRO A 85 6.44 4.07 12.61
C PRO A 85 6.98 3.68 11.23
N SER A 86 6.78 2.41 10.88
CA SER A 86 7.03 1.89 9.54
C SER A 86 5.71 1.81 8.78
N TYR A 87 5.77 1.99 7.47
CA TYR A 87 4.57 2.03 6.64
C TYR A 87 4.69 1.02 5.50
N TYR A 88 3.63 0.27 5.25
CA TYR A 88 3.56 -0.72 4.19
C TYR A 88 2.45 -0.34 3.22
N LEU A 89 2.74 -0.35 1.93
CA LEU A 89 1.74 -0.22 0.88
C LEU A 89 1.71 -1.50 0.05
N LYS A 90 0.62 -2.24 0.21
CA LYS A 90 0.34 -3.49 -0.50
C LYS A 90 -0.63 -3.23 -1.65
N PHE A 91 -0.32 -3.81 -2.80
CA PHE A 91 -1.16 -3.86 -3.99
C PHE A 91 -1.57 -5.29 -4.26
N GLU A 92 -2.86 -5.52 -4.49
CA GLU A 92 -3.40 -6.78 -5.00
C GLU A 92 -3.79 -6.60 -6.45
N ILE A 93 -3.14 -7.34 -7.36
CA ILE A 93 -3.19 -7.12 -8.80
C ILE A 93 -3.61 -8.42 -9.49
N VAL A 94 -4.65 -8.32 -10.32
CA VAL A 94 -5.18 -9.43 -11.10
C VAL A 94 -5.19 -9.03 -12.57
N ASP A 95 -4.26 -9.58 -13.33
CA ASP A 95 -3.97 -9.18 -14.71
C ASP A 95 -3.75 -10.38 -15.63
N GLY A 96 -4.73 -11.28 -15.65
CA GLY A 96 -4.68 -12.50 -16.46
C GLY A 96 -3.81 -13.60 -15.84
N PRO A 97 -3.31 -14.54 -16.66
CA PRO A 97 -2.77 -15.81 -16.19
C PRO A 97 -1.29 -15.78 -15.80
N ARG A 98 -0.66 -14.61 -15.68
CA ARG A 98 0.79 -14.50 -15.41
C ARG A 98 1.07 -13.97 -14.02
N ALA A 99 2.12 -14.50 -13.39
CA ALA A 99 2.74 -13.84 -12.26
C ALA A 99 3.39 -12.54 -12.73
N VAL A 100 3.26 -11.47 -11.93
CA VAL A 100 3.87 -10.16 -12.22
C VAL A 100 4.83 -9.78 -11.11
N ASN A 101 5.97 -9.20 -11.49
CA ASN A 101 6.87 -8.51 -10.58
C ASN A 101 7.23 -7.15 -11.19
N PHE A 102 7.68 -6.22 -10.35
CA PHE A 102 7.83 -4.81 -10.69
C PHE A 102 9.29 -4.39 -10.64
N LYS A 103 9.78 -3.79 -11.73
CA LYS A 103 11.12 -3.22 -11.82
C LYS A 103 11.18 -1.75 -11.44
N LYS A 104 10.02 -1.08 -11.41
CA LYS A 104 9.93 0.36 -11.14
C LYS A 104 8.62 0.71 -10.47
N VAL A 105 8.71 1.64 -9.51
CA VAL A 105 7.58 2.30 -8.86
C VAL A 105 7.81 3.79 -8.95
N ILE A 106 6.82 4.54 -9.43
CA ILE A 106 6.86 5.99 -9.55
C ILE A 106 5.71 6.56 -8.73
N PHE A 107 6.00 7.53 -7.87
CA PHE A 107 5.00 8.35 -7.20
C PHE A 107 4.89 9.67 -7.97
N ASP A 108 3.91 9.78 -8.85
CA ASP A 108 3.73 10.96 -9.70
C ASP A 108 3.59 12.22 -8.82
N GLY A 109 4.39 13.25 -9.14
CA GLY A 109 4.40 14.51 -8.41
C GLY A 109 5.27 14.53 -7.14
N VAL A 110 5.95 13.44 -6.79
CA VAL A 110 6.93 13.38 -5.69
C VAL A 110 8.19 12.67 -6.13
N GLU A 111 9.33 13.35 -6.08
CA GLU A 111 10.63 12.69 -6.27
C GLU A 111 10.89 11.72 -5.11
N ALA A 112 11.18 10.47 -5.46
CA ALA A 112 11.30 9.36 -4.53
C ALA A 112 12.52 8.51 -4.86
N GLU A 113 13.40 8.32 -3.89
CA GLU A 113 14.52 7.39 -4.00
C GLU A 113 14.17 5.99 -3.50
N VAL A 114 14.42 5.00 -4.34
CA VAL A 114 14.18 3.58 -4.03
C VAL A 114 15.38 2.93 -3.36
N SER A 115 15.10 2.08 -2.38
CA SER A 115 16.01 1.09 -1.81
C SER A 115 15.62 -0.31 -2.31
N ILE A 116 16.56 -1.06 -2.92
CA ILE A 116 16.29 -2.40 -3.48
C ILE A 116 17.06 -3.45 -2.70
N PHE A 117 16.40 -4.09 -1.73
CA PHE A 117 16.94 -5.21 -0.94
C PHE A 117 15.80 -6.00 -0.29
N HIS A 118 16.11 -7.20 0.24
CA HIS A 118 15.16 -7.95 1.06
C HIS A 118 15.27 -7.51 2.52
N LEU A 119 14.13 -7.36 3.18
CA LEU A 119 14.09 -7.11 4.62
C LEU A 119 14.29 -8.42 5.37
N TYR A 120 15.46 -8.64 5.95
CA TYR A 120 15.80 -9.79 6.79
C TYR A 120 15.69 -9.45 8.28
N GLU A 121 16.11 -8.25 8.66
CA GLU A 121 16.03 -7.70 10.01
C GLU A 121 15.27 -6.37 9.95
N PRO A 122 13.92 -6.43 9.86
CA PRO A 122 13.12 -5.27 9.45
C PRO A 122 13.41 -4.02 10.31
N ASN A 123 13.62 -4.21 11.61
CA ASN A 123 13.90 -3.15 12.57
C ASN A 123 15.15 -2.30 12.26
N SER A 124 16.27 -2.94 11.89
CA SER A 124 17.52 -2.24 11.57
C SER A 124 17.50 -1.65 10.17
N GLU A 125 16.86 -2.36 9.26
CA GLU A 125 16.82 -2.00 7.84
C GLU A 125 15.80 -0.91 7.53
N PHE A 126 14.71 -0.78 8.31
CA PHE A 126 13.75 0.33 8.19
C PHE A 126 14.42 1.70 8.33
N ALA A 127 15.39 1.80 9.23
CA ALA A 127 16.16 3.03 9.45
C ALA A 127 17.10 3.40 8.29
N MET A 128 17.33 2.46 7.35
CA MET A 128 18.16 2.60 6.15
C MET A 128 17.34 2.83 4.88
N ILE A 129 16.01 2.70 4.95
CA ILE A 129 15.13 2.99 3.82
C ILE A 129 15.27 4.47 3.47
N LYS A 130 15.46 4.75 2.18
CA LYS A 130 15.50 6.11 1.65
C LYS A 130 14.10 6.72 1.67
N ASP A 131 13.40 6.73 0.55
CA ASP A 131 11.99 7.11 0.50
C ASP A 131 11.10 5.87 0.60
N PHE A 132 11.42 4.83 -0.16
CA PHE A 132 10.75 3.53 -0.05
C PHE A 132 11.68 2.38 -0.39
N GLN A 133 11.32 1.18 0.08
CA GLN A 133 11.98 -0.07 -0.22
C GLN A 133 11.03 -0.97 -1.01
N MET A 134 11.59 -1.66 -2.00
CA MET A 134 10.93 -2.77 -2.70
C MET A 134 11.88 -3.96 -2.82
N GLY A 135 11.30 -5.16 -2.97
CA GLY A 135 12.06 -6.39 -3.21
C GLY A 135 12.83 -6.35 -4.52
N ARG A 136 13.69 -7.34 -4.73
CA ARG A 136 14.43 -7.45 -5.99
C ARG A 136 13.46 -7.75 -7.15
N PRO A 137 13.59 -7.05 -8.27
CA PRO A 137 12.64 -7.18 -9.36
C PRO A 137 12.82 -8.54 -10.07
N ASP A 138 14.05 -9.05 -10.17
CA ASP A 138 14.33 -10.36 -10.77
C ASP A 138 14.27 -11.53 -9.77
N GLU A 139 13.52 -11.39 -8.67
CA GLU A 139 13.30 -12.50 -7.75
C GLU A 139 12.50 -13.61 -8.45
N ASN A 140 13.07 -14.83 -8.48
CA ASN A 140 12.45 -16.01 -9.10
C ASN A 140 12.06 -15.83 -10.59
N PRO A 141 13.01 -15.53 -11.50
CA PRO A 141 12.71 -15.16 -12.89
C PRO A 141 12.08 -16.29 -13.70
N LYS A 142 12.19 -17.54 -13.23
CA LYS A 142 11.52 -18.71 -13.83
C LYS A 142 10.00 -18.60 -13.73
N PHE A 143 9.47 -18.08 -12.62
CA PHE A 143 8.03 -17.94 -12.41
C PHE A 143 7.39 -16.89 -13.34
N LEU A 144 8.15 -15.86 -13.73
CA LEU A 144 7.69 -14.83 -14.68
C LEU A 144 7.42 -15.38 -16.09
N LYS A 145 7.93 -16.58 -16.41
CA LYS A 145 7.73 -17.26 -17.70
C LYS A 145 6.53 -18.21 -17.69
N VAL A 146 5.92 -18.47 -16.53
CA VAL A 146 4.82 -19.43 -16.40
C VAL A 146 3.49 -18.75 -16.76
N ILE A 147 2.67 -19.46 -17.53
CA ILE A 147 1.28 -19.10 -17.81
C ILE A 147 0.40 -20.11 -17.07
N PHE A 148 -0.38 -19.61 -16.11
CA PHE A 148 -1.28 -20.42 -15.30
C PHE A 148 -2.62 -20.65 -16.02
N PRO A 149 -3.34 -21.74 -15.72
CA PRO A 149 -4.66 -22.01 -16.31
C PRO A 149 -5.76 -21.08 -15.78
N THR A 150 -5.47 -20.29 -14.74
CA THR A 150 -6.40 -19.38 -14.07
C THR A 150 -5.77 -18.01 -13.87
N PRO A 151 -6.58 -16.95 -13.66
CA PRO A 151 -6.06 -15.65 -13.28
C PRO A 151 -5.20 -15.71 -12.03
N VAL A 152 -4.04 -15.05 -12.07
CA VAL A 152 -3.10 -15.01 -10.95
C VAL A 152 -3.35 -13.77 -10.11
N TYR A 153 -3.51 -13.97 -8.80
CA TYR A 153 -3.58 -12.90 -7.81
C TYR A 153 -2.17 -12.57 -7.34
N ASN A 154 -1.68 -11.40 -7.75
CA ASN A 154 -0.34 -10.94 -7.44
C ASN A 154 -0.39 -9.99 -6.25
N THR A 155 0.46 -10.24 -5.26
CA THR A 155 0.65 -9.33 -4.13
C THR A 155 2.01 -8.66 -4.28
N PHE A 156 2.02 -7.32 -4.30
CA PHE A 156 3.24 -6.53 -4.29
C PHE A 156 3.23 -5.60 -3.08
N ILE A 157 4.30 -5.60 -2.30
CA ILE A 157 4.41 -4.81 -1.07
C ILE A 157 5.67 -3.96 -1.16
N ILE A 158 5.51 -2.68 -0.83
CA ILE A 158 6.62 -1.76 -0.60
C ILE A 158 6.57 -1.22 0.81
N THR A 159 7.74 -0.93 1.36
CA THR A 159 7.86 -0.29 2.68
C THR A 159 8.23 1.16 2.48
N LEU A 160 7.51 2.10 3.07
CA LEU A 160 7.76 3.53 2.96
C LEU A 160 8.43 4.03 4.24
N SER A 161 9.40 4.94 4.09
CA SER A 161 9.94 5.65 5.25
C SER A 161 8.95 6.69 5.75
N ARG A 162 8.99 6.99 7.05
CA ARG A 162 8.19 8.06 7.66
C ARG A 162 8.32 9.39 6.92
N ARG A 163 9.55 9.79 6.59
CA ARG A 163 9.84 11.04 5.85
C ARG A 163 9.13 11.06 4.49
N PHE A 164 9.06 9.93 3.81
CA PHE A 164 8.39 9.86 2.52
C PHE A 164 6.88 9.92 2.65
N VAL A 165 6.32 9.26 3.66
CA VAL A 165 4.89 9.37 3.99
C VAL A 165 4.49 10.83 4.26
N ASP A 166 5.32 11.59 4.99
CA ASP A 166 5.08 13.02 5.22
C ASP A 166 5.10 13.84 3.91
N LYS A 167 6.00 13.52 2.96
CA LYS A 167 5.99 14.13 1.61
C LYS A 167 4.72 13.77 0.83
N LEU A 168 4.24 12.53 0.96
CA LEU A 168 3.02 12.08 0.29
C LEU A 168 1.78 12.78 0.87
N LYS A 169 1.70 13.00 2.19
CA LYS A 169 0.60 13.74 2.85
C LYS A 169 0.43 15.16 2.30
N ALA A 170 1.51 15.81 1.88
CA ALA A 170 1.47 17.17 1.34
C ALA A 170 0.78 17.26 -0.05
N ARG A 171 0.40 16.13 -0.67
CA ARG A 171 -0.26 16.10 -1.97
C ARG A 171 -1.78 16.04 -1.82
N ASP A 172 -2.51 16.61 -2.78
CA ASP A 172 -3.97 16.53 -2.77
C ASP A 172 -4.47 15.14 -3.21
N ARG A 173 -3.73 14.50 -4.13
CA ARG A 173 -4.05 13.19 -4.70
C ARG A 173 -2.80 12.34 -4.76
N LEU A 174 -2.99 11.02 -4.75
CA LEU A 174 -1.93 10.04 -4.93
C LEU A 174 -2.09 9.41 -6.30
N LYS A 175 -1.02 9.47 -7.10
CA LYS A 175 -0.90 8.71 -8.33
C LYS A 175 0.39 7.90 -8.28
N ILE A 176 0.25 6.59 -8.48
CA ILE A 176 1.35 5.63 -8.37
C ILE A 176 1.36 4.78 -9.63
N THR A 177 2.50 4.73 -10.29
CA THR A 177 2.71 3.92 -11.49
C THR A 177 3.66 2.77 -11.18
N LEU A 178 3.21 1.54 -11.37
CA LEU A 178 3.99 0.31 -11.22
C LEU A 178 4.34 -0.23 -12.60
N THR A 179 5.63 -0.42 -12.90
CA THR A 179 6.09 -0.95 -14.19
C THR A 179 6.69 -2.33 -14.02
N THR A 180 6.19 -3.31 -14.78
CA THR A 180 6.68 -4.69 -14.75
C THR A 180 7.99 -4.88 -15.53
N HIS A 181 8.59 -6.06 -15.43
CA HIS A 181 9.77 -6.43 -16.22
C HIS A 181 9.56 -6.32 -17.73
N TYR A 182 8.37 -6.66 -18.19
CA TYR A 182 7.96 -6.64 -19.59
C TYR A 182 7.29 -5.31 -20.00
N ASP A 183 7.59 -4.23 -19.26
CA ASP A 183 7.19 -2.84 -19.57
C ASP A 183 5.69 -2.60 -19.60
N LYS A 184 4.91 -3.44 -18.91
CA LYS A 184 3.50 -3.15 -18.66
C LYS A 184 3.35 -2.25 -17.45
N GLU A 185 2.51 -1.23 -17.57
CA GLU A 185 2.23 -0.28 -16.51
C GLU A 185 0.88 -0.55 -15.85
N PHE A 186 0.86 -0.34 -14.53
CA PHE A 186 -0.34 -0.33 -13.71
C PHE A 186 -0.39 0.99 -12.98
N VAL A 187 -1.44 1.77 -13.23
CA VAL A 187 -1.59 3.11 -12.66
C VAL A 187 -2.71 3.07 -11.63
N LEU A 188 -2.39 3.48 -10.41
CA LEU A 188 -3.35 3.81 -9.38
C LEU A 188 -3.46 5.33 -9.30
N GLU A 189 -4.68 5.86 -9.39
CA GLU A 189 -4.97 7.26 -9.12
C GLU A 189 -6.14 7.36 -8.14
N THR A 190 -5.93 7.99 -6.99
CA THR A 190 -6.93 8.08 -5.92
C THR A 190 -6.75 9.36 -5.12
N ASP A 191 -7.80 9.77 -4.40
CA ASP A 191 -7.68 10.78 -3.35
C ASP A 191 -6.61 10.37 -2.34
N ASN A 192 -5.95 11.35 -1.74
CA ASN A 192 -4.89 11.10 -0.77
C ASN A 192 -5.47 10.59 0.56
N PHE A 193 -5.60 9.27 0.69
CA PHE A 193 -6.09 8.62 1.90
C PHE A 193 -5.13 8.78 3.09
N ILE A 194 -3.82 8.90 2.83
CA ILE A 194 -2.80 9.11 3.88
C ILE A 194 -3.09 10.43 4.59
N ARG A 195 -3.33 11.50 3.81
CA ARG A 195 -3.75 12.80 4.33
C ARG A 195 -5.16 12.74 4.93
N LYS A 196 -6.14 12.23 4.19
CA LYS A 196 -7.56 12.23 4.59
C LYS A 196 -7.80 11.56 5.95
N TYR A 197 -7.06 10.49 6.25
CA TYR A 197 -7.18 9.76 7.50
C TYR A 197 -6.09 10.10 8.49
N GLU A 198 -5.21 11.06 8.23
CA GLU A 198 -4.16 11.47 9.17
C GLU A 198 -3.33 10.27 9.65
N PHE A 199 -2.83 9.48 8.69
CA PHE A 199 -1.74 8.52 8.94
C PHE A 199 -0.42 9.27 9.27
#